data_AF-W8X5K0-F1
#
_entry.id   AF-W8X5K0-F1
#
_cell.length_a   1.000
_cell.length_b   1.000
_cell.length_c   1.000
_cell.angle_alpha   90.00
_cell.angle_beta   90.00
_cell.angle_gamma   90.00
#
_symmetry.space_group_name_H-M   'P 1'
#
loop_
_entity.id
_entity.type
_entity.pdbx_description
1 polymer ?
#
loop_
_entity_poly.entity_id
_entity_poly.type
_entity_poly.pdbx_seq_one_letter_code
_entity_poly.pdbx_strand_id
1 'polypeptide(L)'
;MRQAAAVESTKSSNRLEGVVVAPSRLKSLVIRNATPKNRSEQEIAGYRDALALIHESAAHMPFNEGVVLQLHILLYRYMPQAGGRWKATNNDIIERHPNGTSRLCFQPVAAHLTPMAMADLAGRYATALDQHLADPLVLVPLAMLDFLCIHPFPDGNGRMSRLLTLLLLYQFDYAVGRYIIGPEL
;
A
#
# COMPACT_ATOMS: atom_id res chain seq x y z
N MET A 1 8.47 -15.67 15.74
CA MET A 1 8.92 -14.45 15.04
C MET A 1 7.93 -13.96 13.97
N ARG A 2 7.48 -14.78 13.01
CA ARG A 2 6.60 -14.34 11.89
C ARG A 2 5.31 -13.61 12.32
N GLN A 3 4.63 -14.11 13.35
CA GLN A 3 3.37 -13.53 13.82
C GLN A 3 3.54 -12.16 14.48
N ALA A 4 4.59 -11.97 15.27
CA ALA A 4 4.87 -10.68 15.92
C ALA A 4 5.22 -9.60 14.88
N ALA A 5 6.02 -9.95 13.87
CA ALA A 5 6.36 -9.08 12.75
C ALA A 5 5.11 -8.69 11.93
N ALA A 6 4.21 -9.63 11.65
CA ALA A 6 2.95 -9.34 10.96
C ALA A 6 2.03 -8.42 11.76
N VAL A 7 1.94 -8.61 13.09
CA VAL A 7 1.18 -7.73 13.98
C VAL A 7 1.74 -6.31 13.94
N GLU A 8 3.06 -6.15 14.08
CA GLU A 8 3.67 -4.82 14.10
C GLU A 8 3.59 -4.13 12.73
N SER A 9 3.84 -4.85 11.64
CA SER A 9 3.71 -4.33 10.26
C SER A 9 2.28 -3.88 9.94
N THR A 10 1.28 -4.65 10.38
CA THR A 10 -0.12 -4.26 10.22
C THR A 10 -0.45 -3.02 11.05
N LYS A 11 0.00 -2.97 12.31
CA LYS A 11 -0.24 -1.86 13.23
C LYS A 11 0.39 -0.56 12.74
N SER A 12 1.67 -0.59 12.42
CA SER A 12 2.47 0.56 12.02
C SER A 12 1.94 1.20 10.74
N SER A 13 1.71 0.37 9.71
CA SER A 13 1.24 0.83 8.41
C SER A 13 -0.13 1.49 8.49
N ASN A 14 -1.04 0.93 9.28
CA ASN A 14 -2.38 1.50 9.46
C ASN A 14 -2.36 2.75 10.35
N ARG A 15 -1.52 2.77 11.39
CA ARG A 15 -1.34 3.94 12.27
C ARG A 15 -0.84 5.19 11.53
N LEU A 16 -0.01 5.03 10.49
CA LEU A 16 0.41 6.15 9.62
C LEU A 16 -0.77 6.85 8.93
N GLU A 17 -1.89 6.14 8.73
CA GLU A 17 -3.13 6.67 8.15
C GLU A 17 -4.16 7.04 9.24
N GLY A 18 -3.75 7.11 10.51
CA GLY A 18 -4.65 7.40 11.65
C GLY A 18 -5.54 6.24 12.08
N VAL A 19 -5.32 5.03 11.57
CA VAL A 19 -6.13 3.85 11.89
C VAL A 19 -5.62 3.20 13.17
N VAL A 20 -6.42 3.30 14.23
CA VAL A 20 -6.07 2.79 15.56
C VAL A 20 -7.13 1.80 16.06
N VAL A 21 -6.69 0.70 16.66
CA VAL A 21 -7.54 -0.29 17.35
C VAL A 21 -6.88 -0.75 18.63
N ALA A 22 -7.67 -1.25 19.59
CA ALA A 22 -7.14 -1.79 20.84
C ALA A 22 -6.18 -2.98 20.58
N PRO A 23 -5.08 -3.12 21.34
CA PRO A 23 -4.08 -4.18 21.11
C PRO A 23 -4.66 -5.60 21.11
N SER A 24 -5.64 -5.87 21.99
CA SER A 24 -6.35 -7.16 22.04
C SER A 24 -7.13 -7.44 20.76
N ARG A 25 -7.82 -6.43 20.23
CA ARG A 25 -8.52 -6.50 18.93
C ARG A 25 -7.56 -6.70 17.77
N LEU A 26 -6.46 -5.93 17.72
CA LEU A 26 -5.44 -6.05 16.69
C LEU A 26 -4.93 -7.49 16.58
N LYS A 27 -4.54 -8.10 17.71
CA LYS A 27 -4.02 -9.47 17.72
C LYS A 27 -5.07 -10.46 17.19
N SER A 28 -6.32 -10.36 17.66
CA SER A 28 -7.42 -11.21 17.19
C SER A 28 -7.70 -11.04 15.69
N LEU A 29 -7.61 -9.82 15.17
CA LEU A 29 -7.76 -9.56 13.74
C LEU A 29 -6.60 -10.17 12.95
N VAL A 30 -5.35 -9.96 13.36
CA VAL A 30 -4.17 -10.49 12.63
C VAL A 30 -4.18 -12.02 12.56
N ILE A 31 -4.68 -12.72 13.57
CA ILE A 31 -4.79 -14.19 13.57
C ILE A 31 -6.10 -14.73 13.00
N ARG A 32 -6.94 -13.88 12.39
CA ARG A 32 -8.26 -14.23 11.82
C ARG A 32 -9.26 -14.81 12.85
N ASN A 33 -9.10 -14.51 14.14
CA ASN A 33 -9.98 -14.98 15.22
C ASN A 33 -11.05 -13.95 15.63
N ALA A 34 -11.32 -12.96 14.78
CA ALA A 34 -12.37 -11.97 15.00
C ALA A 34 -12.87 -11.39 13.68
N THR A 35 -14.18 -11.20 13.59
CA THR A 35 -14.80 -10.38 12.54
C THR A 35 -14.53 -8.89 12.82
N PRO A 36 -14.17 -8.10 11.80
CA PRO A 36 -14.08 -6.64 11.91
C PRO A 36 -15.44 -6.01 12.24
N LYS A 37 -15.46 -5.06 13.18
CA LYS A 37 -16.69 -4.43 13.68
C LYS A 37 -16.87 -2.98 13.22
N ASN A 38 -15.79 -2.32 12.86
CA ASN A 38 -15.80 -0.92 12.46
C ASN A 38 -14.77 -0.69 11.34
N ARG A 39 -14.79 0.51 10.78
CA ARG A 39 -13.91 0.92 9.69
C ARG A 39 -12.44 0.60 9.97
N SER A 40 -11.92 1.00 11.13
CA SER A 40 -10.51 0.78 11.48
C SER A 40 -10.13 -0.70 11.49
N GLU A 41 -11.00 -1.55 12.02
CA GLU A 41 -10.77 -2.99 12.03
C GLU A 41 -10.89 -3.63 10.65
N GLN A 42 -11.78 -3.12 9.79
CA GLN A 42 -11.95 -3.57 8.41
C GLN A 42 -10.69 -3.28 7.60
N GLU A 43 -10.16 -2.07 7.75
CA GLU A 43 -8.91 -1.62 7.14
C GLU A 43 -7.71 -2.48 7.57
N ILE A 44 -7.60 -2.78 8.87
CA ILE A 44 -6.58 -3.69 9.41
C ILE A 44 -6.72 -5.11 8.84
N ALA A 45 -7.95 -5.64 8.76
CA ALA A 45 -8.18 -6.99 8.25
C ALA A 45 -7.89 -7.10 6.74
N GLY A 46 -8.22 -6.07 5.95
CA GLY A 46 -7.89 -6.02 4.54
C GLY A 46 -6.39 -5.93 4.30
N TYR A 47 -5.70 -5.05 5.05
CA TYR A 47 -4.24 -4.94 4.98
C TYR A 47 -3.54 -6.25 5.35
N ARG A 48 -3.99 -6.91 6.43
CA ARG A 48 -3.50 -8.24 6.83
C ARG A 48 -3.61 -9.26 5.69
N ASP A 49 -4.74 -9.29 4.99
CA ASP A 49 -4.98 -10.23 3.89
C ASP A 49 -4.07 -9.97 2.69
N ALA A 50 -3.91 -8.70 2.29
CA ALA A 50 -2.99 -8.31 1.23
C ALA A 50 -1.52 -8.64 1.60
N LEU A 51 -1.13 -8.35 2.84
CA LEU A 51 0.20 -8.65 3.36
C LEU A 51 0.49 -10.16 3.37
N ALA A 52 -0.49 -10.98 3.79
CA ALA A 52 -0.37 -12.43 3.78
C ALA A 52 -0.17 -12.97 2.36
N LEU A 53 -0.94 -12.49 1.39
CA LEU A 53 -0.78 -12.89 -0.02
C LEU A 53 0.64 -12.56 -0.54
N ILE A 54 1.14 -11.36 -0.25
CA ILE A 54 2.51 -10.98 -0.65
C ILE A 54 3.54 -11.91 0.00
N HIS A 55 3.38 -12.24 1.28
CA HIS A 55 4.29 -13.17 1.95
C HIS A 55 4.29 -14.58 1.35
N GLU A 56 3.15 -15.04 0.85
CA GLU A 56 2.98 -16.37 0.28
C GLU A 56 3.38 -16.44 -1.20
N SER A 57 3.23 -15.35 -1.96
CA SER A 57 3.25 -15.42 -3.42
C SER A 57 4.06 -14.32 -4.13
N ALA A 58 4.80 -13.47 -3.41
CA ALA A 58 5.54 -12.34 -4.01
C ALA A 58 6.42 -12.72 -5.22
N ALA A 59 7.11 -13.87 -5.16
CA ALA A 59 7.98 -14.34 -6.24
C ALA A 59 7.24 -14.58 -7.58
N HIS A 60 5.92 -14.72 -7.54
CA HIS A 60 5.07 -14.96 -8.72
C HIS A 60 4.12 -13.80 -9.03
N MET A 61 4.27 -12.67 -8.34
CA MET A 61 3.40 -11.51 -8.49
C MET A 61 4.13 -10.40 -9.26
N PRO A 62 3.97 -10.30 -10.60
CA PRO A 62 4.60 -9.24 -11.38
C PRO A 62 4.06 -7.86 -11.00
N PHE A 63 4.89 -6.83 -11.10
CA PHE A 63 4.43 -5.46 -10.92
C PHE A 63 3.74 -4.95 -12.19
N ASN A 64 2.42 -5.04 -12.19
CA ASN A 64 1.56 -4.53 -13.25
C ASN A 64 0.23 -4.03 -12.68
N GLU A 65 -0.57 -3.39 -13.53
CA GLU A 65 -1.87 -2.85 -13.15
C GLU A 65 -2.80 -3.89 -12.51
N GLY A 66 -2.84 -5.10 -13.07
CA GLY A 66 -3.71 -6.18 -12.56
C GLY A 66 -3.39 -6.56 -11.11
N VAL A 67 -2.10 -6.75 -10.79
CA VAL A 67 -1.66 -7.07 -9.42
C VAL A 67 -1.92 -5.89 -8.48
N VAL A 68 -1.66 -4.66 -8.92
CA VAL A 68 -1.93 -3.45 -8.13
C VAL A 68 -3.42 -3.32 -7.81
N LEU A 69 -4.30 -3.53 -8.80
CA LEU A 69 -5.74 -3.51 -8.61
C LEU A 69 -6.21 -4.64 -7.69
N GLN A 70 -5.70 -5.87 -7.87
CA GLN A 70 -6.04 -7.02 -7.04
C GLN A 70 -5.66 -6.81 -5.58
N LEU A 71 -4.47 -6.29 -5.32
CA LEU A 71 -4.04 -5.93 -3.97
C LEU A 71 -4.95 -4.86 -3.35
N HIS A 72 -5.39 -3.88 -4.14
CA HIS A 72 -6.34 -2.88 -3.66
C HIS A 72 -7.73 -3.47 -3.36
N ILE A 73 -8.19 -4.48 -4.12
CA ILE A 73 -9.41 -5.25 -3.81
C ILE A 73 -9.28 -5.93 -2.45
N LEU A 74 -8.12 -6.56 -2.17
CA LEU A 74 -7.88 -7.20 -0.88
C LEU A 74 -7.85 -6.20 0.27
N LEU A 75 -7.20 -5.05 0.05
CA LEU A 75 -7.14 -3.97 1.03
C LEU A 75 -8.54 -3.48 1.44
N TYR A 76 -9.48 -3.47 0.50
CA TYR A 76 -10.86 -3.01 0.71
C TYR A 76 -11.89 -4.14 0.90
N ARG A 77 -11.45 -5.40 1.00
CA ARG A 77 -12.32 -6.60 1.07
C ARG A 77 -13.42 -6.51 2.12
N TYR A 78 -13.13 -5.87 3.25
CA TYR A 78 -14.05 -5.77 4.39
C TYR A 78 -14.74 -4.40 4.48
N MET A 79 -14.46 -3.50 3.55
CA MET A 79 -15.01 -2.15 3.51
C MET A 79 -16.34 -2.14 2.74
N PRO A 80 -17.27 -1.22 3.07
CA PRO A 80 -18.51 -1.06 2.29
C PRO A 80 -18.24 -0.65 0.83
N GLN A 81 -17.22 0.18 0.61
CA GLN A 81 -16.80 0.62 -0.71
C GLN A 81 -15.86 -0.40 -1.38
N ALA A 82 -16.07 -0.66 -2.67
CA ALA A 82 -15.27 -1.61 -3.44
C ALA A 82 -13.86 -1.05 -3.75
N GLY A 83 -12.86 -1.92 -3.60
CA GLY A 83 -11.49 -1.67 -4.07
C GLY A 83 -11.31 -1.96 -5.55
N GLY A 84 -10.05 -1.94 -6.02
CA GLY A 84 -9.68 -2.31 -7.39
C GLY A 84 -10.16 -1.39 -8.50
N ARG A 85 -10.33 -0.09 -8.25
CA ARG A 85 -10.69 0.89 -9.28
C ARG A 85 -9.84 2.13 -9.15
N TRP A 86 -9.32 2.62 -10.26
CA TRP A 86 -8.67 3.93 -10.31
C TRP A 86 -9.63 5.04 -9.92
N LYS A 87 -9.07 6.16 -9.46
CA LYS A 87 -9.84 7.35 -9.12
C LYS A 87 -10.62 7.84 -10.34
N ALA A 88 -11.90 8.14 -10.15
CA ALA A 88 -12.77 8.70 -11.18
C ALA A 88 -12.68 10.23 -11.26
N THR A 89 -12.21 10.87 -10.19
CA THR A 89 -12.07 12.32 -10.04
C THR A 89 -10.69 12.67 -9.50
N ASN A 90 -10.22 13.89 -9.75
CA ASN A 90 -8.99 14.37 -9.13
C ASN A 90 -9.12 14.36 -7.61
N ASN A 91 -8.04 14.02 -6.91
CA ASN A 91 -7.99 13.89 -5.46
C ASN A 91 -6.73 14.54 -4.90
N ASP A 92 -6.71 15.87 -4.97
CA ASP A 92 -5.61 16.70 -4.50
C ASP A 92 -5.30 16.42 -3.02
N ILE A 93 -4.01 16.42 -2.69
CA ILE A 93 -3.56 16.21 -1.32
C ILE A 93 -3.58 17.57 -0.62
N ILE A 94 -4.52 17.75 0.29
CA ILE A 94 -4.77 19.02 0.99
C ILE A 94 -4.54 18.83 2.49
N GLU A 95 -3.64 19.64 3.05
CA GLU A 95 -3.47 19.78 4.50
C GLU A 95 -4.51 20.78 5.03
N ARG A 96 -5.21 20.41 6.12
CA ARG A 96 -6.19 21.26 6.80
C ARG A 96 -5.65 21.66 8.16
N HIS A 97 -5.59 22.95 8.44
CA HIS A 97 -5.10 23.48 9.70
C HIS A 97 -6.25 23.67 10.71
N PRO A 98 -5.96 23.65 12.03
CA PRO A 98 -6.99 23.83 13.07
C PRO A 98 -7.74 25.18 13.01
N ASN A 99 -7.13 26.20 12.40
CA ASN A 99 -7.74 27.52 12.20
C ASN A 99 -8.71 27.56 10.99
N GLY A 100 -8.98 26.42 10.35
CA GLY A 100 -9.90 26.30 9.22
C GLY A 100 -9.28 26.62 7.85
N THR A 101 -8.00 27.03 7.79
CA THR A 101 -7.31 27.21 6.51
C THR A 101 -6.88 25.86 5.93
N SER A 102 -6.65 25.83 4.63
CA SER A 102 -6.17 24.65 3.93
C SER A 102 -5.04 25.00 2.98
N ARG A 103 -4.07 24.11 2.85
CA ARG A 103 -2.93 24.23 1.96
C ARG A 103 -2.95 23.07 0.97
N LEU A 104 -2.85 23.37 -0.33
CA LEU A 104 -2.55 22.36 -1.33
C LEU A 104 -1.11 21.88 -1.12
N CYS A 105 -0.95 20.62 -0.73
CA CYS A 105 0.35 19.99 -0.56
C CYS A 105 0.89 19.48 -1.89
N PHE A 106 0.02 18.81 -2.65
CA PHE A 106 0.41 18.17 -3.89
C PHE A 106 -0.80 17.94 -4.79
N GLN A 107 -0.60 18.13 -6.09
CA GLN A 107 -1.60 17.84 -7.12
C GLN A 107 -1.15 16.59 -7.90
N PRO A 108 -1.79 15.42 -7.66
CA PRO A 108 -1.43 14.20 -8.37
C PRO A 108 -1.81 14.23 -9.86
N VAL A 109 -1.39 13.19 -10.58
CA VAL A 109 -1.82 12.94 -11.96
C VAL A 109 -3.34 12.99 -12.06
N ALA A 110 -3.86 13.65 -13.11
CA ALA A 110 -5.29 13.77 -13.35
C ALA A 110 -5.96 12.39 -13.49
N ALA A 111 -7.20 12.27 -13.04
CA ALA A 111 -7.92 10.98 -12.99
C ALA A 111 -7.95 10.26 -14.35
N HIS A 112 -8.24 10.97 -15.44
CA HIS A 112 -8.31 10.40 -16.78
C HIS A 112 -6.96 9.90 -17.33
N LEU A 113 -5.83 10.39 -16.78
CA LEU A 113 -4.47 9.96 -17.16
C LEU A 113 -3.95 8.83 -16.27
N THR A 114 -4.63 8.51 -15.17
CA THR A 114 -4.18 7.52 -14.18
C THR A 114 -3.91 6.14 -14.78
N PRO A 115 -4.78 5.56 -15.63
CA PRO A 115 -4.49 4.24 -16.22
C PRO A 115 -3.18 4.25 -17.03
N MET A 116 -3.02 5.25 -17.91
CA MET A 116 -1.82 5.39 -18.73
C MET A 116 -0.56 5.59 -17.88
N ALA A 117 -0.62 6.43 -16.84
CA ALA A 117 0.51 6.68 -15.96
C ALA A 117 0.92 5.42 -15.16
N MET A 118 -0.05 4.59 -14.74
CA MET A 118 0.23 3.32 -14.06
C MET A 118 0.84 2.28 -15.00
N ALA A 119 0.35 2.18 -16.24
CA ALA A 119 0.95 1.33 -17.27
C ALA A 119 2.39 1.75 -17.58
N ASP A 120 2.62 3.05 -17.75
CA ASP A 120 3.94 3.64 -17.96
C ASP A 120 4.89 3.35 -16.81
N LEU A 121 4.44 3.52 -15.56
CA LEU A 121 5.23 3.22 -14.36
C LEU A 121 5.67 1.75 -14.34
N ALA A 122 4.73 0.82 -14.54
CA ALA A 122 5.04 -0.61 -14.57
C ALA A 122 6.04 -0.95 -15.70
N GLY A 123 5.83 -0.38 -16.90
CA GLY A 123 6.73 -0.57 -18.04
C GLY A 123 8.14 -0.04 -17.79
N ARG A 124 8.27 1.21 -17.32
CA ARG A 124 9.57 1.83 -17.03
C ARG A 124 10.32 1.10 -15.93
N TYR A 125 9.62 0.64 -14.88
CA TYR A 125 10.22 -0.17 -13.84
C TYR A 125 10.77 -1.49 -14.39
N ALA A 126 9.99 -2.20 -15.22
CA ALA A 126 10.43 -3.43 -15.86
C ALA A 126 11.65 -3.21 -16.78
N THR A 127 11.62 -2.15 -17.60
CA THR A 127 12.75 -1.78 -18.45
C THR A 127 14.00 -1.44 -17.65
N ALA A 128 13.86 -0.69 -16.54
CA ALA A 128 14.99 -0.31 -15.70
C ALA A 128 15.67 -1.53 -15.05
N LEU A 129 14.89 -2.55 -14.69
CA LEU A 129 15.39 -3.83 -14.18
C LEU A 129 16.13 -4.63 -15.26
N ASP A 130 15.52 -4.78 -16.43
CA ASP A 130 16.06 -5.53 -17.56
C ASP A 130 17.40 -4.94 -18.06
N GLN A 131 17.48 -3.61 -18.09
CA GLN A 131 18.68 -2.89 -18.52
C GLN A 131 19.70 -2.64 -17.40
N HIS A 132 19.43 -3.13 -16.18
CA HIS A 132 20.28 -2.93 -15.00
C HIS A 132 20.66 -1.46 -14.76
N LEU A 133 19.71 -0.53 -14.93
CA LEU A 133 19.98 0.91 -14.85
C LEU A 133 20.41 1.38 -13.44
N ALA A 134 20.00 0.66 -12.40
CA ALA A 134 20.42 0.86 -11.02
C ALA A 134 20.13 -0.39 -10.16
N ASP A 135 20.64 -0.39 -8.92
CA ASP A 135 20.32 -1.42 -7.93
C ASP A 135 18.81 -1.42 -7.57
N PRO A 136 18.17 -2.59 -7.34
CA PRO A 136 16.76 -2.65 -6.92
C PRO A 136 16.42 -1.81 -5.68
N LEU A 137 17.36 -1.63 -4.74
CA LEU A 137 17.17 -0.78 -3.57
C LEU A 137 17.03 0.71 -3.92
N VAL A 138 17.45 1.11 -5.12
CA VAL A 138 17.22 2.46 -5.68
C VAL A 138 15.96 2.48 -6.54
N LEU A 139 15.75 1.46 -7.38
CA LEU A 139 14.62 1.42 -8.31
C LEU A 139 13.26 1.31 -7.59
N VAL A 140 13.16 0.52 -6.52
CA VAL A 140 11.92 0.34 -5.75
C VAL A 140 11.41 1.64 -5.14
N PRO A 141 12.18 2.42 -4.36
CA PRO A 141 11.69 3.67 -3.81
C PRO A 141 11.35 4.71 -4.88
N LEU A 142 12.07 4.73 -6.01
CA LEU A 142 11.73 5.60 -7.15
C LEU A 142 10.38 5.22 -7.77
N ALA A 143 10.13 3.93 -8.00
CA ALA A 143 8.84 3.46 -8.49
C ALA A 143 7.69 3.79 -7.52
N MET A 144 7.95 3.74 -6.21
CA MET A 144 6.95 4.09 -5.20
C MET A 144 6.74 5.60 -5.06
N LEU A 145 7.76 6.41 -5.30
CA LEU A 145 7.61 7.85 -5.44
C LEU A 145 6.69 8.17 -6.63
N ASP A 146 6.94 7.56 -7.79
CA ASP A 146 6.09 7.72 -8.97
C ASP A 146 4.64 7.28 -8.70
N PHE A 147 4.45 6.12 -8.04
CA PHE A 147 3.12 5.64 -7.62
C PHE A 147 2.39 6.67 -6.73
N LEU A 148 3.09 7.26 -5.76
CA LEU A 148 2.51 8.28 -4.87
C LEU A 148 2.23 9.60 -5.60
N CYS A 149 3.05 9.96 -6.60
CA CYS A 149 2.79 11.10 -7.49
C CYS A 149 1.58 10.88 -8.41
N ILE A 150 1.35 9.64 -8.85
CA ILE A 150 0.15 9.28 -9.60
C ILE A 150 -1.09 9.31 -8.68
N HIS A 151 -0.93 8.80 -7.45
CA HIS A 151 -1.99 8.68 -6.45
C HIS A 151 -3.26 8.02 -7.05
N PRO A 152 -3.15 6.77 -7.52
CA PRO A 152 -4.11 6.20 -8.48
C PRO A 152 -5.47 5.86 -7.89
N PHE A 153 -5.58 5.66 -6.57
CA PHE A 153 -6.83 5.28 -5.91
C PHE A 153 -7.50 6.48 -5.21
N PRO A 154 -8.82 6.45 -4.99
CA PRO A 154 -9.51 7.44 -4.17
C PRO A 154 -8.99 7.53 -2.74
N ASP A 155 -8.58 6.39 -2.17
CA ASP A 155 -8.07 6.23 -0.81
C ASP A 155 -7.17 4.98 -0.77
N GLY A 156 -6.35 4.81 0.28
CA GLY A 156 -5.51 3.64 0.48
C GLY A 156 -4.13 3.68 -0.19
N ASN A 157 -3.78 4.77 -0.89
CA ASN A 157 -2.51 4.89 -1.64
C ASN A 157 -1.28 4.69 -0.75
N GLY A 158 -1.25 5.26 0.47
CA GLY A 158 -0.12 5.06 1.39
C GLY A 158 0.05 3.60 1.82
N ARG A 159 -1.05 2.89 2.08
CA ARG A 159 -1.00 1.46 2.43
C ARG A 159 -0.60 0.61 1.23
N MET A 160 -1.10 0.95 0.04
CA MET A 160 -0.73 0.30 -1.21
C MET A 160 0.76 0.49 -1.52
N SER A 161 1.32 1.69 -1.38
CA SER A 161 2.75 1.91 -1.64
C SER A 161 3.61 1.06 -0.71
N ARG A 162 3.26 0.97 0.58
CA ARG A 162 4.00 0.12 1.54
C ARG A 162 3.90 -1.37 1.22
N LEU A 163 2.73 -1.86 0.81
CA LEU A 163 2.54 -3.24 0.34
C LEU A 163 3.34 -3.51 -0.94
N LEU A 164 3.33 -2.58 -1.89
CA LEU A 164 4.06 -2.71 -3.15
C LEU A 164 5.57 -2.65 -2.94
N THR A 165 6.09 -1.77 -2.06
CA THR A 165 7.49 -1.78 -1.65
C THR A 165 7.91 -3.16 -1.15
N LEU A 166 7.11 -3.77 -0.27
CA LEU A 166 7.38 -5.09 0.25
C LEU A 166 7.39 -6.16 -0.84
N LEU A 167 6.38 -6.13 -1.72
CA LEU A 167 6.28 -7.04 -2.86
C LEU A 167 7.54 -6.97 -3.73
N LEU A 168 7.95 -5.76 -4.12
CA LEU A 168 9.11 -5.57 -4.99
C LEU A 168 10.41 -5.98 -4.32
N LEU A 169 10.61 -5.64 -3.05
CA LEU A 169 11.80 -6.08 -2.29
C LEU A 169 11.91 -7.60 -2.20
N TYR A 170 10.78 -8.31 -2.07
CA TYR A 170 10.76 -9.77 -2.02
C TYR A 170 11.17 -10.43 -3.33
N GLN A 171 10.99 -9.75 -4.48
CA GLN A 171 11.45 -10.27 -5.77
C GLN A 171 12.98 -10.32 -5.89
N PHE A 172 13.70 -9.62 -5.01
CA PHE A 172 15.17 -9.60 -4.97
C PHE A 172 15.73 -10.22 -3.67
N ASP A 173 14.96 -11.11 -3.04
CA ASP A 173 15.33 -11.80 -1.79
C ASP A 173 15.67 -10.87 -0.61
N TYR A 174 15.28 -9.59 -0.67
CA TYR A 174 15.38 -8.68 0.47
C TYR A 174 14.33 -9.02 1.52
N ALA A 175 14.71 -9.96 2.38
CA ALA A 175 13.99 -10.37 3.57
C ALA A 175 13.73 -9.24 4.57
N VAL A 176 14.43 -8.10 4.43
CA VAL A 176 14.37 -6.97 5.38
C VAL A 176 12.97 -6.34 5.41
N GLY A 177 12.20 -6.45 4.32
CA GLY A 177 10.79 -6.07 4.30
C GLY A 177 9.92 -6.78 5.36
N ARG A 178 10.37 -7.93 5.90
CA ARG A 178 9.73 -8.60 7.05
C ARG A 178 9.75 -7.76 8.33
N TYR A 179 10.61 -6.74 8.41
CA TYR A 179 10.87 -5.96 9.63
C TYR A 179 10.75 -4.44 9.45
N ILE A 180 10.77 -3.92 8.21
CA ILE A 180 10.93 -2.46 7.94
C ILE A 180 9.66 -1.65 8.13
N ILE A 181 8.46 -2.23 8.09
CA ILE A 181 7.24 -1.43 8.27
C ILE A 181 6.93 -1.34 9.76
N GLY A 182 7.59 -0.41 10.44
CA GLY A 182 7.43 -0.10 11.87
C GLY A 182 8.16 1.21 12.15
N PRO A 183 7.52 2.29 12.64
CA PRO A 183 8.28 3.38 13.20
C PRO A 183 8.79 2.91 14.57
N GLU A 184 10.11 2.74 14.60
CA GLU A 184 11.06 3.00 15.70
C GLU A 184 10.83 2.39 17.09
N LEU A 185 11.97 2.32 17.79
CA LEU A 185 12.18 2.04 19.20
C LEU A 185 11.20 2.78 20.13
#